data_AF-A0A3E1DID3-F1
#
_entry.id   AF-A0A3E1DID3-F1
#
_cell.length_a   1.000
_cell.length_b   1.000
_cell.length_c   1.000
_cell.angle_alpha   90.00
_cell.angle_beta   90.00
_cell.angle_gamma   90.00
#
_symmetry.space_group_name_H-M   'P 1'
#
loop_
_entity.id
_entity.type
_entity.pdbx_description
1 polymer ?
#
loop_
_entity_poly.entity_id
_entity_poly.type
_entity_poly.pdbx_seq_one_letter_code
_entity_poly.pdbx_strand_id
1 'polypeptide(L)'
;MPSIAHISLTFVGLMWVLPFLYYSHAYPITTFYQEWSAAVLGLCAMPLLVTKRYWLRPEFPLIVLLPIGLLLVGMMQFVLGRVSYFDQILLLAQYLLWAALLMMLGQRLREELGLPALATALASFLLVGAELNALAGILQHYRWHTFLDAVITVKISVAVYGNVAQPNHFANYITLGLISLGLLYVRSLLRVQYVALLAMPLLFVLVLSGSRSVWLYLLLMAGTAWLWQRGDKSSLPLWRYTWLLLLGFGLMHAVVQIPWLEGASGSITTMRRLFGEGTGGSIRLYLWREGWQIFTQFPLLGAGFGQFAWQHFQLGPVLQNTSIVGLYNNAHSLVLQIAAEMGLAGLLILLGMLAMWLMQCGRSQRTVYHWWGYALLGVLAIHSLLEYPLWYAYFLGVAALTLGMLDTAIYRLQSRSMGRLALMAVLLLGVLSLVQILQNYRNLEMLMGLRHAVSKDGYSLSKDLMAADTQIPLRPYFDLFMSGKIKMGADYLADKRILNESVMSFVPIGTVVYREALLLALSGEQAAAQLQMKRAIWSYPDDFQATRKELSALAQKNPENFAALLEFALQKYEERQYAVHAR
;
A
#
# COMPACT_ATOMS: atom_id res chain seq x y z
N MET A 1 0.99 35.56 -15.91
CA MET A 1 0.64 34.12 -16.00
C MET A 1 1.54 33.36 -15.04
N PRO A 2 1.04 32.38 -14.27
CA PRO A 2 1.88 31.58 -13.37
C PRO A 2 2.98 30.87 -14.19
N SER A 3 4.21 30.83 -13.67
CA SER A 3 5.27 30.07 -14.33
C SER A 3 4.95 28.57 -14.29
N ILE A 4 5.42 27.80 -15.27
CA ILE A 4 5.16 26.35 -15.37
C ILE A 4 5.57 25.62 -14.07
N ALA A 5 6.63 26.09 -13.40
CA ALA A 5 7.06 25.54 -12.11
C ALA A 5 6.02 25.71 -11.00
N HIS A 6 5.29 26.83 -10.95
CA HIS A 6 4.20 27.03 -9.99
C HIS A 6 3.00 26.14 -10.30
N ILE A 7 2.67 25.94 -11.59
CA ILE A 7 1.60 25.01 -12.00
C ILE A 7 1.93 23.59 -11.54
N SER A 8 3.15 23.12 -11.84
CA SER A 8 3.64 21.82 -11.39
C SER A 8 3.61 21.70 -9.86
N LEU A 9 4.08 22.71 -9.13
CA LEU A 9 4.02 22.74 -7.67
C LEU A 9 2.58 22.66 -7.14
N THR A 10 1.64 23.38 -7.74
CA THR A 10 0.22 23.31 -7.35
C THR A 10 -0.34 21.90 -7.52
N PHE A 11 -0.08 21.23 -8.65
CA PHE A 11 -0.53 19.85 -8.84
C PHE A 11 0.13 18.87 -7.86
N VAL A 12 1.42 19.03 -7.55
CA VAL A 12 2.08 18.24 -6.49
C VAL A 12 1.42 18.50 -5.12
N GLY A 13 1.16 19.76 -4.79
CA GLY A 13 0.48 20.14 -3.56
C GLY A 13 -0.92 19.53 -3.45
N LEU A 14 -1.71 19.58 -4.53
CA LEU A 14 -3.01 18.93 -4.60
C LEU A 14 -2.91 17.40 -4.51
N MET A 15 -1.89 16.79 -5.12
CA MET A 15 -1.60 15.36 -5.00
C MET A 15 -1.32 14.95 -3.54
N TRP A 16 -0.75 15.85 -2.74
CA TRP A 16 -0.45 15.63 -1.33
C TRP A 16 -1.67 15.87 -0.42
N VAL A 17 -2.82 16.29 -0.96
CA VAL A 17 -4.04 16.62 -0.20
C VAL A 17 -5.26 15.82 -0.67
N LEU A 18 -5.64 15.96 -1.94
CA LEU A 18 -6.92 15.45 -2.44
C LEU A 18 -7.08 13.93 -2.34
N PRO A 19 -6.08 13.10 -2.69
CA PRO A 19 -6.17 11.64 -2.54
C PRO A 19 -6.44 11.21 -1.10
N PHE A 20 -5.88 11.92 -0.12
CA PHE A 20 -6.06 11.63 1.30
C PHE A 20 -7.44 12.04 1.83
N LEU A 21 -8.18 12.86 1.09
CA LEU A 21 -9.52 13.33 1.46
C LEU A 21 -10.64 12.54 0.76
N TYR A 22 -10.30 11.62 -0.15
CA TYR A 22 -11.29 10.82 -0.86
C TYR A 22 -12.05 9.90 0.10
N TYR A 23 -13.37 9.93 0.06
CA TYR A 23 -14.24 9.34 1.11
C TYR A 23 -14.92 8.02 0.72
N SER A 24 -14.92 7.64 -0.57
CA SER A 24 -15.60 6.44 -1.04
C SER A 24 -14.62 5.25 -1.10
N HIS A 25 -14.94 4.19 -0.36
CA HIS A 25 -14.13 2.98 -0.29
C HIS A 25 -15.00 1.76 -0.54
N ALA A 26 -14.92 1.22 -1.76
CA ALA A 26 -15.71 0.07 -2.18
C ALA A 26 -14.83 -1.00 -2.82
N TYR A 27 -15.28 -2.25 -2.74
CA TYR A 27 -14.70 -3.33 -3.52
C TYR A 27 -14.90 -3.08 -5.02
N PRO A 28 -14.00 -3.56 -5.89
CA PRO A 28 -12.95 -4.58 -5.67
C PRO A 28 -11.68 -4.09 -4.96
N ILE A 29 -11.32 -2.82 -5.14
CA ILE A 29 -10.10 -2.22 -4.60
C ILE A 29 -10.54 -0.95 -3.88
N THR A 30 -10.51 -0.98 -2.54
CA THR A 30 -11.04 0.07 -1.67
C THR A 30 -10.28 1.39 -1.72
N THR A 31 -9.06 1.38 -2.26
CA THR A 31 -8.18 2.54 -2.42
C THR A 31 -8.10 3.04 -3.85
N PHE A 32 -8.80 2.42 -4.81
CA PHE A 32 -8.62 2.68 -6.24
C PHE A 32 -8.67 4.16 -6.61
N TYR A 33 -9.72 4.86 -6.18
CA TYR A 33 -9.91 6.27 -6.53
C TYR A 33 -8.89 7.20 -5.85
N GLN A 34 -8.40 6.83 -4.65
CA GLN A 34 -7.28 7.54 -4.01
C GLN A 34 -6.02 7.40 -4.88
N GLU A 35 -5.72 6.18 -5.31
CA GLU A 35 -4.52 5.90 -6.10
C GLU A 35 -4.58 6.50 -7.51
N TRP A 36 -5.74 6.37 -8.16
CA TRP A 36 -5.99 6.95 -9.48
C TRP A 36 -5.90 8.47 -9.45
N SER A 37 -6.51 9.13 -8.46
CA SER A 37 -6.42 10.60 -8.34
C SER A 37 -5.01 11.07 -8.04
N ALA A 38 -4.24 10.35 -7.21
CA ALA A 38 -2.82 10.63 -7.00
C ALA A 38 -2.01 10.53 -8.30
N ALA A 39 -2.22 9.46 -9.08
CA ALA A 39 -1.54 9.25 -10.35
C ALA A 39 -1.87 10.35 -11.37
N VAL A 40 -3.15 10.73 -11.50
CA VAL A 40 -3.61 11.81 -12.39
C VAL A 40 -2.95 13.14 -12.00
N LEU A 41 -3.03 13.52 -10.71
CA LEU A 41 -2.42 14.78 -10.23
C LEU A 41 -0.90 14.77 -10.44
N GLY A 42 -0.25 13.63 -10.22
CA GLY A 42 1.17 13.44 -10.52
C GLY A 42 1.50 13.64 -12.00
N LEU A 43 0.71 13.09 -12.93
CA LEU A 43 0.89 13.32 -14.37
C LEU A 43 0.64 14.78 -14.76
N CYS A 44 -0.40 15.42 -14.20
CA CYS A 44 -0.68 16.84 -14.41
C CYS A 44 0.45 17.74 -13.91
N ALA A 45 1.28 17.27 -12.98
CA ALA A 45 2.45 18.00 -12.48
C ALA A 45 3.68 17.93 -13.42
N MET A 46 3.68 17.08 -14.45
CA MET A 46 4.82 16.85 -15.34
C MET A 46 5.16 17.93 -16.40
N PRO A 47 4.35 18.96 -16.71
CA PRO A 47 4.67 19.93 -17.77
C PRO A 47 6.07 20.56 -17.65
N LEU A 48 6.58 20.77 -16.43
CA LEU A 48 7.92 21.31 -16.20
C LEU A 48 9.03 20.46 -16.84
N LEU A 49 8.92 19.13 -16.79
CA LEU A 49 9.89 18.19 -17.38
C LEU A 49 9.80 18.12 -18.91
N VAL A 50 8.67 18.54 -19.50
CA VAL A 50 8.47 18.55 -20.97
C VAL A 50 9.05 19.81 -21.63
N THR A 51 9.34 20.85 -20.85
CA THR A 51 9.80 22.14 -21.38
C THR A 51 11.10 22.02 -22.19
N LYS A 52 11.19 22.78 -23.29
CA LYS A 52 12.43 22.86 -24.10
C LYS A 52 13.65 23.23 -23.24
N ARG A 53 13.46 24.10 -22.25
CA ARG A 53 14.50 24.59 -21.34
C ARG A 53 15.12 23.46 -20.52
N TYR A 54 14.32 22.53 -19.99
CA TYR A 54 14.83 21.35 -19.27
C TYR A 54 15.76 20.51 -20.17
N TRP A 55 15.32 20.23 -21.41
CA TRP A 55 16.07 19.41 -22.36
C TRP A 55 17.30 20.07 -23.00
N LEU A 56 17.57 21.35 -22.71
CA LEU A 56 18.86 21.96 -23.06
C LEU A 56 20.02 21.37 -22.23
N ARG A 57 19.73 21.02 -20.97
CA ARG A 57 20.66 20.41 -20.02
C ARG A 57 19.89 19.40 -19.15
N PRO A 58 19.50 18.24 -19.73
CA PRO A 58 18.71 17.25 -19.00
C PRO A 58 19.54 16.64 -17.88
N GLU A 59 19.10 16.90 -16.65
CA GLU A 59 19.71 16.46 -15.40
C GLU A 59 18.69 15.62 -14.64
N PHE A 60 19.14 14.52 -14.04
CA PHE A 60 18.31 13.65 -13.20
C PHE A 60 19.04 13.26 -11.90
N PRO A 61 18.31 13.02 -10.81
CA PRO A 61 18.90 12.68 -9.52
C PRO A 61 19.28 11.20 -9.47
N LEU A 62 20.36 10.86 -8.78
CA LEU A 62 20.87 9.47 -8.69
C LEU A 62 19.79 8.49 -8.20
N ILE A 63 18.96 8.93 -7.25
CA ILE A 63 17.92 8.10 -6.62
C ILE A 63 16.89 7.57 -7.63
N VAL A 64 16.78 8.13 -8.84
CA VAL A 64 15.97 7.56 -9.94
C VAL A 64 16.40 6.15 -10.31
N LEU A 65 17.67 5.79 -10.11
CA LEU A 65 18.15 4.43 -10.39
C LEU A 65 17.53 3.38 -9.46
N LEU A 66 16.97 3.78 -8.31
CA LEU A 66 16.25 2.87 -7.41
C LEU A 66 15.00 2.28 -8.08
N PRO A 67 13.96 3.07 -8.46
CA PRO A 67 12.79 2.51 -9.13
C PRO A 67 13.13 1.87 -10.48
N ILE A 68 14.11 2.40 -11.22
CA ILE A 68 14.53 1.82 -12.50
C ILE A 68 15.20 0.45 -12.31
N GLY A 69 16.07 0.30 -11.31
CA GLY A 69 16.69 -0.98 -10.99
C GLY A 69 15.66 -2.03 -10.57
N LEU A 70 14.72 -1.68 -9.69
CA LEU A 70 13.66 -2.61 -9.26
C LEU A 70 12.75 -3.02 -10.43
N LEU A 71 12.46 -2.08 -11.35
CA LEU A 71 11.72 -2.37 -12.57
C LEU A 71 12.45 -3.41 -13.45
N LEU A 72 13.75 -3.26 -13.63
CA LEU A 72 14.55 -4.22 -14.41
C LEU A 72 14.53 -5.63 -13.79
N VAL A 73 14.56 -5.73 -12.46
CA VAL A 73 14.40 -7.02 -11.77
C VAL A 73 13.01 -7.62 -12.04
N GLY A 74 11.95 -6.83 -11.91
CA GLY A 74 10.58 -7.28 -12.20
C GLY A 74 10.39 -7.75 -13.65
N MET A 75 10.95 -7.03 -14.62
CA MET A 75 10.94 -7.44 -16.04
C MET A 75 11.69 -8.75 -16.25
N MET A 76 12.84 -8.92 -15.60
CA MET A 76 13.60 -10.17 -15.67
C MET A 76 12.83 -11.34 -15.04
N GLN A 77 12.16 -11.12 -13.90
CA GLN A 77 11.29 -12.14 -13.28
C GLN A 77 10.17 -12.58 -14.21
N PHE A 78 9.55 -11.64 -14.94
CA PHE A 78 8.52 -11.96 -15.93
C PHE A 78 9.06 -12.85 -17.05
N VAL A 79 10.19 -12.48 -17.66
CA VAL A 79 10.84 -13.27 -18.71
C VAL A 79 11.21 -14.68 -18.23
N LEU A 80 11.56 -14.82 -16.95
CA LEU A 80 11.86 -16.11 -16.31
C LEU A 80 10.63 -16.88 -15.83
N GLY A 81 9.41 -16.42 -16.15
CA GLY A 81 8.16 -17.10 -15.78
C GLY A 81 7.85 -17.11 -14.28
N ARG A 82 8.42 -16.17 -13.51
CA ARG A 82 8.19 -16.07 -12.05
C ARG A 82 6.91 -15.33 -11.67
N VAL A 83 6.28 -14.65 -12.62
CA VAL A 83 5.03 -13.91 -12.41
C VAL A 83 4.03 -14.35 -13.46
N SER A 84 2.86 -14.84 -13.02
CA SER A 84 1.85 -15.44 -13.90
C SER A 84 1.15 -14.41 -14.79
N TYR A 85 0.99 -13.17 -14.33
CA TYR A 85 0.26 -12.13 -15.06
C TYR A 85 1.17 -10.99 -15.49
N PHE A 86 1.15 -10.71 -16.80
CA PHE A 86 1.82 -9.53 -17.34
C PHE A 86 1.28 -8.22 -16.72
N ASP A 87 -0.03 -8.13 -16.47
CA ASP A 87 -0.68 -6.98 -15.83
C ASP A 87 -0.04 -6.57 -14.51
N GLN A 88 0.44 -7.52 -13.69
CA GLN A 88 1.11 -7.21 -12.43
C GLN A 88 2.44 -6.49 -12.66
N ILE A 89 3.19 -6.92 -13.66
CA ILE A 89 4.48 -6.33 -14.04
C ILE A 89 4.27 -4.99 -14.74
N LEU A 90 3.22 -4.86 -15.56
CA LEU A 90 2.84 -3.60 -16.17
C LEU A 90 2.45 -2.57 -15.09
N LEU A 91 1.66 -2.96 -14.09
CA LEU A 91 1.29 -2.09 -12.98
C LEU A 91 2.52 -1.70 -12.14
N LEU A 92 3.41 -2.65 -11.83
CA LEU A 92 4.69 -2.37 -11.18
C LEU A 92 5.50 -1.34 -11.99
N ALA A 93 5.61 -1.53 -13.30
CA ALA A 93 6.32 -0.62 -14.18
C ALA A 93 5.73 0.79 -14.15
N GLN A 94 4.41 0.90 -14.16
CA GLN A 94 3.71 2.18 -14.08
C GLN A 94 4.00 2.91 -12.76
N TYR A 95 3.93 2.22 -11.62
CA TYR A 95 4.22 2.81 -10.31
C TYR A 95 5.69 3.26 -10.21
N LEU A 96 6.63 2.42 -10.65
CA LEU A 96 8.06 2.72 -10.56
C LEU A 96 8.49 3.81 -11.55
N LEU A 97 7.98 3.80 -12.79
CA LEU A 97 8.23 4.89 -13.74
C LEU A 97 7.61 6.20 -13.26
N TRP A 98 6.39 6.17 -12.73
CA TRP A 98 5.76 7.33 -12.13
C TRP A 98 6.57 7.88 -10.96
N ALA A 99 7.05 7.01 -10.05
CA ALA A 99 7.94 7.41 -8.97
C ALA A 99 9.26 8.01 -9.47
N ALA A 100 9.87 7.43 -10.52
CA ALA A 100 11.08 7.97 -11.15
C ALA A 100 10.84 9.38 -11.71
N LEU A 101 9.74 9.60 -12.43
CA LEU A 101 9.36 10.92 -12.96
C LEU A 101 9.12 11.94 -11.84
N LEU A 102 8.49 11.51 -10.74
CA LEU A 102 8.28 12.33 -9.55
C LEU A 102 9.61 12.72 -8.86
N MET A 103 10.57 11.80 -8.77
CA MET A 103 11.92 12.13 -8.27
C MET A 103 12.60 13.18 -9.15
N MET A 104 12.55 13.02 -10.48
CA MET A 104 13.08 14.02 -11.42
C MET A 104 12.36 15.36 -11.28
N LEU A 105 11.03 15.35 -11.11
CA LEU A 105 10.24 16.56 -10.90
C LEU A 105 10.61 17.26 -9.59
N GLY A 106 10.82 16.50 -8.51
CA GLY A 106 11.23 17.06 -7.21
C GLY A 106 12.56 17.79 -7.28
N GLN A 107 13.57 17.19 -7.93
CA GLN A 107 14.85 17.86 -8.20
C GLN A 107 14.62 19.13 -9.03
N ARG A 108 13.85 19.03 -10.12
CA ARG A 108 13.66 20.15 -11.03
C ARG A 108 12.91 21.33 -10.39
N LEU A 109 11.92 21.04 -9.56
CA LEU A 109 11.22 22.06 -8.78
C LEU A 109 12.16 22.75 -7.79
N ARG A 110 13.08 22.01 -7.15
CA ARG A 110 14.10 22.60 -6.27
C ARG A 110 15.00 23.56 -7.05
N GLU A 111 15.42 23.21 -8.25
CA GLU A 111 16.27 24.06 -9.09
C GLU A 111 15.58 25.36 -9.51
N GLU A 112 14.31 25.30 -9.88
CA GLU A 112 13.58 26.49 -10.37
C GLU A 112 13.06 27.39 -9.25
N LEU A 113 12.69 26.82 -8.08
CA LEU A 113 12.04 27.57 -6.99
C LEU A 113 12.93 27.76 -5.76
N GLY A 114 14.00 26.97 -5.64
CA GLY A 114 14.78 26.84 -4.42
C GLY A 114 14.10 25.94 -3.37
N LEU A 115 14.92 25.21 -2.60
CA LEU A 115 14.44 24.35 -1.53
C LEU A 115 13.56 25.09 -0.49
N PRO A 116 13.89 26.33 -0.06
CA PRO A 116 13.07 27.05 0.92
C PRO A 116 11.62 27.28 0.51
N ALA A 117 11.39 27.77 -0.71
CA ALA A 117 10.05 28.08 -1.20
C ALA A 117 9.25 26.80 -1.46
N LEU A 118 9.89 25.81 -2.10
CA LEU A 118 9.29 24.52 -2.40
C LEU A 118 8.85 23.77 -1.14
N ALA A 119 9.74 23.59 -0.17
CA ALA A 119 9.43 22.89 1.08
C ALA A 119 8.33 23.59 1.88
N THR A 120 8.30 24.93 1.88
CA THR A 120 7.29 25.70 2.61
C THR A 120 5.91 25.59 1.98
N ALA A 121 5.82 25.64 0.65
CA ALA A 121 4.57 25.44 -0.05
C ALA A 121 4.03 24.03 0.19
N LEU A 122 4.87 23.01 0.02
CA LEU A 122 4.49 21.61 0.23
C LEU A 122 4.11 21.30 1.69
N ALA A 123 4.83 21.88 2.66
CA ALA A 123 4.47 21.80 4.07
C ALA A 123 3.09 22.43 4.34
N SER A 124 2.78 23.55 3.69
CA SER A 124 1.47 24.19 3.81
C SER A 124 0.35 23.29 3.26
N PHE A 125 0.56 22.65 2.11
CA PHE A 125 -0.39 21.67 1.56
C PHE A 125 -0.60 20.48 2.50
N LEU A 126 0.48 19.85 3.00
CA LEU A 126 0.37 18.72 3.94
C LEU A 126 -0.36 19.11 5.23
N LEU A 127 -0.07 20.29 5.78
CA LEU A 127 -0.75 20.76 6.98
C LEU A 127 -2.25 20.95 6.73
N VAL A 128 -2.63 21.60 5.63
CA VAL A 128 -4.05 21.77 5.26
C VAL A 128 -4.73 20.41 5.10
N GLY A 129 -4.12 19.47 4.38
CA GLY A 129 -4.69 18.13 4.21
C GLY A 129 -4.80 17.36 5.52
N ALA A 130 -3.82 17.47 6.41
CA ALA A 130 -3.85 16.85 7.74
C ALA A 130 -4.95 17.44 8.63
N GLU A 131 -5.12 18.76 8.66
CA GLU A 131 -6.19 19.43 9.42
C GLU A 131 -7.59 19.03 8.91
N LEU A 132 -7.77 18.98 7.58
CA LEU A 132 -9.03 18.54 6.98
C LEU A 132 -9.34 17.07 7.32
N ASN A 133 -8.31 16.22 7.32
CA ASN A 133 -8.46 14.82 7.74
C ASN A 133 -8.72 14.68 9.24
N ALA A 134 -8.09 15.50 10.07
CA ALA A 134 -8.35 15.53 11.50
C ALA A 134 -9.79 15.99 11.80
N LEU A 135 -10.29 16.99 11.09
CA LEU A 135 -11.70 17.39 11.15
C LEU A 135 -12.62 16.22 10.80
N ALA A 136 -12.37 15.53 9.68
CA ALA A 136 -13.14 14.33 9.32
C ALA A 136 -13.07 13.26 10.43
N GLY A 137 -11.90 13.04 11.02
CA GLY A 137 -11.72 12.11 12.14
C GLY A 137 -12.46 12.49 13.42
N ILE A 138 -12.53 13.79 13.75
CA ILE A 138 -13.30 14.31 14.89
C ILE A 138 -14.81 14.11 14.64
N LEU A 139 -15.29 14.44 13.45
CA LEU A 139 -16.69 14.23 13.07
C LEU A 139 -17.07 12.74 13.12
N GLN A 140 -16.19 11.85 12.66
CA GLN A 140 -16.34 10.39 12.80
C GLN A 140 -16.41 9.93 14.25
N HIS A 141 -15.55 10.47 15.12
CA HIS A 141 -15.45 10.06 16.52
C HIS A 141 -16.73 10.38 17.31
N TYR A 142 -17.24 11.60 17.15
CA TYR A 142 -18.45 12.05 17.84
C TYR A 142 -19.74 11.70 17.12
N ARG A 143 -19.67 11.20 15.88
CA ARG A 143 -20.83 10.96 14.99
C ARG A 143 -21.70 12.21 14.84
N TRP A 144 -21.08 13.37 14.70
CA TRP A 144 -21.79 14.62 14.45
C TRP A 144 -22.31 14.65 13.02
N HIS A 145 -23.63 14.78 12.88
CA HIS A 145 -24.27 14.99 11.59
C HIS A 145 -24.10 16.44 11.15
N THR A 146 -23.56 16.62 9.95
CA THR A 146 -23.26 17.93 9.35
C THR A 146 -23.57 17.92 7.86
N PHE A 147 -23.49 19.08 7.21
CA PHE A 147 -23.57 19.15 5.74
C PHE A 147 -22.40 18.44 5.03
N LEU A 148 -21.35 18.03 5.78
CA LEU A 148 -20.18 17.32 5.27
C LEU A 148 -20.36 15.80 5.29
N ASP A 149 -21.48 15.26 5.79
CA ASP A 149 -21.69 13.80 5.92
C ASP A 149 -21.49 13.05 4.60
N ALA A 150 -21.83 13.66 3.46
CA ALA A 150 -21.66 13.08 2.13
C ALA A 150 -20.20 12.91 1.70
N VAL A 151 -19.26 13.62 2.34
CA VAL A 151 -17.83 13.63 2.01
C VAL A 151 -16.96 13.13 3.18
N ILE A 152 -17.58 12.50 4.18
CA ILE A 152 -16.87 11.91 5.32
C ILE A 152 -17.04 10.39 5.27
N THR A 153 -15.93 9.67 5.33
CA THR A 153 -15.96 8.21 5.37
C THR A 153 -16.70 7.73 6.62
N VAL A 154 -17.61 6.77 6.46
CA VAL A 154 -18.35 6.18 7.58
C VAL A 154 -17.40 5.41 8.50
N LYS A 155 -17.50 5.64 9.82
CA LYS A 155 -16.73 4.94 10.84
C LYS A 155 -17.34 3.56 11.13
N ILE A 156 -16.67 2.49 10.69
CA ILE A 156 -17.08 1.09 10.91
C ILE A 156 -16.26 0.37 11.99
N SER A 157 -15.09 0.90 12.35
CA SER A 157 -14.23 0.36 13.40
C SER A 157 -14.17 1.27 14.61
N VAL A 158 -13.53 0.83 15.69
CA VAL A 158 -13.36 1.65 16.90
C VAL A 158 -12.32 2.75 16.69
N ALA A 159 -11.28 2.47 15.91
CA ALA A 159 -10.22 3.43 15.58
C ALA A 159 -10.73 4.54 14.66
N VAL A 160 -10.19 5.74 14.84
CA VAL A 160 -10.44 6.87 13.93
C VAL A 160 -9.43 6.84 12.78
N TYR A 161 -9.90 7.12 11.57
CA TYR A 161 -9.08 7.03 10.37
C TYR A 161 -9.35 8.14 9.33
N GLY A 162 -10.18 9.12 9.66
CA GLY A 162 -10.53 10.23 8.75
C GLY A 162 -11.05 9.71 7.42
N ASN A 163 -10.82 10.45 6.33
CA ASN A 163 -11.19 9.99 5.00
C ASN A 163 -10.19 8.99 4.42
N VAL A 164 -9.05 8.78 5.06
CA VAL A 164 -8.04 7.82 4.58
C VAL A 164 -8.53 6.37 4.67
N ALA A 165 -9.49 6.07 5.56
CA ALA A 165 -10.08 4.75 5.76
C ALA A 165 -9.12 3.63 6.25
N GLN A 166 -7.92 4.01 6.71
CA GLN A 166 -6.97 3.09 7.32
C GLN A 166 -6.26 3.82 8.49
N PRO A 167 -6.34 3.31 9.75
CA PRO A 167 -5.85 4.04 10.93
C PRO A 167 -4.35 4.36 10.97
N ASN A 168 -3.48 3.46 10.48
CA ASN A 168 -2.03 3.66 10.43
C ASN A 168 -1.61 4.62 9.31
N HIS A 169 -2.28 4.59 8.16
CA HIS A 169 -2.12 5.57 7.09
C HIS A 169 -2.57 6.95 7.57
N PHE A 170 -3.72 7.01 8.23
CA PHE A 170 -4.22 8.24 8.85
C PHE A 170 -3.20 8.79 9.86
N ALA A 171 -2.71 7.96 10.79
CA ALA A 171 -1.71 8.36 11.76
C ALA A 171 -0.40 8.85 11.11
N ASN A 172 0.07 8.16 10.08
CA ASN A 172 1.23 8.58 9.29
C ASN A 172 0.99 9.99 8.70
N TYR A 173 -0.10 10.16 7.96
CA TYR A 173 -0.41 11.41 7.27
C TYR A 173 -0.59 12.60 8.22
N ILE A 174 -1.29 12.40 9.35
CA ILE A 174 -1.41 13.43 10.41
C ILE A 174 -0.03 13.79 10.98
N THR A 175 0.87 12.82 11.13
CA THR A 175 2.24 13.09 11.61
C THR A 175 3.06 13.87 10.57
N LEU A 176 2.89 13.62 9.26
CA LEU A 176 3.48 14.46 8.20
C LEU A 176 2.99 15.91 8.28
N GLY A 177 1.71 16.11 8.66
CA GLY A 177 1.13 17.42 8.98
C GLY A 177 1.82 18.10 10.16
N LEU A 178 2.05 17.39 11.27
CA LEU A 178 2.78 17.92 12.43
C LEU A 178 4.25 18.28 12.10
N ILE A 179 4.94 17.46 11.31
CA ILE A 179 6.29 17.80 10.82
C ILE A 179 6.26 19.11 10.03
N SER A 180 5.25 19.27 9.17
CA SER A 180 5.06 20.45 8.34
C SER A 180 4.72 21.70 9.17
N LEU A 181 3.89 21.55 10.21
CA LEU A 181 3.61 22.60 11.18
C LEU A 181 4.89 23.06 11.90
N GLY A 182 5.76 22.13 12.28
CA GLY A 182 7.07 22.44 12.86
C GLY A 182 7.97 23.28 11.94
N LEU A 183 8.00 22.98 10.64
CA LEU A 183 8.73 23.81 9.66
C LEU A 183 8.17 25.24 9.62
N LEU A 184 6.84 25.39 9.50
CA LEU A 184 6.18 26.70 9.40
C LEU A 184 6.36 27.53 10.67
N TYR A 185 6.37 26.87 11.84
CA TYR A 185 6.65 27.50 13.13
C TYR A 185 8.07 28.08 13.19
N VAL A 186 9.08 27.26 12.89
CA VAL A 186 10.50 27.69 12.98
C VAL A 186 10.82 28.78 11.97
N ARG A 187 10.14 28.78 10.83
CA ARG A 187 10.20 29.87 9.85
C ARG A 187 9.53 31.18 10.30
N SER A 188 8.95 31.23 11.49
CA SER A 188 8.19 32.37 12.02
C SER A 188 7.02 32.78 11.12
N LEU A 189 6.47 31.85 10.33
CA LEU A 189 5.28 32.08 9.53
C LEU A 189 4.00 31.98 10.35
N LEU A 190 4.07 31.30 11.50
CA LEU A 190 2.96 31.12 12.44
C LEU A 190 3.38 31.56 13.84
N ARG A 191 2.51 32.31 14.52
CA ARG A 191 2.67 32.61 15.95
C ARG A 191 2.39 31.35 16.78
N VAL A 192 3.03 31.25 17.94
CA VAL A 192 2.92 30.08 18.84
C VAL A 192 1.46 29.69 19.17
N GLN A 193 0.56 30.67 19.32
CA GLN A 193 -0.85 30.42 19.57
C GLN A 193 -1.55 29.64 18.44
N TYR A 194 -1.22 29.95 17.18
CA TYR A 194 -1.77 29.24 16.02
C TYR A 194 -1.14 27.85 15.88
N VAL A 195 0.14 27.71 16.23
CA VAL A 195 0.80 26.41 16.29
C VAL A 195 0.14 25.50 17.31
N ALA A 196 -0.19 26.02 18.50
CA ALA A 196 -0.92 25.26 19.51
C ALA A 196 -2.34 24.90 19.04
N LEU A 197 -3.05 25.86 18.44
CA LEU A 197 -4.41 25.66 17.90
C LEU A 197 -4.47 24.56 16.85
N LEU A 198 -3.48 24.51 15.95
CA LEU A 198 -3.39 23.51 14.88
C LEU A 198 -2.85 22.17 15.40
N ALA A 199 -1.86 22.17 16.30
CA ALA A 199 -1.33 20.92 16.86
C ALA A 199 -2.36 20.15 17.70
N MET A 200 -3.26 20.85 18.41
CA MET A 200 -4.22 20.24 19.33
C MET A 200 -5.16 19.21 18.67
N PRO A 201 -5.93 19.53 17.61
CA PRO A 201 -6.79 18.55 16.94
C PRO A 201 -5.99 17.40 16.32
N LEU A 202 -4.80 17.67 15.76
CA LEU A 202 -3.92 16.64 15.20
C LEU A 202 -3.47 15.64 16.27
N LEU A 203 -3.01 16.11 17.43
CA LEU A 203 -2.61 15.26 18.55
C LEU A 203 -3.78 14.45 19.11
N PHE A 204 -4.97 15.05 19.18
CA PHE A 204 -6.18 14.38 19.65
C PHE A 204 -6.54 13.19 18.74
N VAL A 205 -6.62 13.39 17.42
CA VAL A 205 -6.97 12.30 16.49
C VAL A 205 -5.88 11.25 16.36
N LEU A 206 -4.61 11.60 16.58
CA LEU A 206 -3.52 10.62 16.62
C LEU A 206 -3.74 9.59 17.73
N VAL A 207 -4.19 10.00 18.91
CA VAL A 207 -4.52 9.06 20.00
C VAL A 207 -5.71 8.18 19.60
N LEU A 208 -6.73 8.77 18.97
CA LEU A 208 -7.92 8.04 18.53
C LEU A 208 -7.67 7.07 17.38
N SER A 209 -6.59 7.25 16.60
CA SER A 209 -6.16 6.31 15.57
C SER A 209 -5.77 4.94 16.15
N GLY A 210 -5.32 4.91 17.41
CA GLY A 210 -4.82 3.70 18.06
C GLY A 210 -3.50 3.17 17.50
N SER A 211 -2.83 3.90 16.60
CA SER A 211 -1.55 3.46 16.01
C SER A 211 -0.39 3.62 16.98
N ARG A 212 0.25 2.51 17.37
CA ARG A 212 1.43 2.52 18.26
C ARG A 212 2.67 3.13 17.58
N SER A 213 2.73 3.14 16.26
CA SER A 213 3.85 3.67 15.47
C SER A 213 4.05 5.17 15.66
N VAL A 214 3.03 5.90 16.11
CA VAL A 214 3.10 7.35 16.39
C VAL A 214 4.20 7.67 17.40
N TRP A 215 4.41 6.83 18.42
CA TRP A 215 5.51 7.00 19.36
C TRP A 215 6.87 6.98 18.65
N LEU A 216 7.08 6.03 17.74
CA LEU A 216 8.31 5.94 16.95
C LEU A 216 8.48 7.16 16.04
N TYR A 217 7.40 7.65 15.45
CA TYR A 217 7.43 8.84 14.59
C TYR A 217 7.82 10.11 15.38
N LEU A 218 7.20 10.34 16.54
CA LEU A 218 7.50 11.52 17.37
C LEU A 218 8.90 11.44 18.00
N LEU A 219 9.35 10.24 18.39
CA LEU A 219 10.73 10.02 18.88
C LEU A 219 11.76 10.27 17.78
N LEU A 220 11.50 9.81 16.55
CA LEU A 220 12.33 10.12 15.39
C LEU A 220 12.40 11.63 15.14
N MET A 221 11.26 12.33 15.20
CA MET A 221 11.23 13.79 15.05
C MET A 221 12.07 14.49 16.13
N ALA A 222 11.92 14.09 17.39
CA ALA A 222 12.69 14.65 18.51
C ALA A 222 14.19 14.36 18.38
N GLY A 223 14.57 13.13 17.99
CA GLY A 223 15.96 12.72 17.78
C GLY A 223 16.61 13.47 16.62
N THR A 224 15.92 13.61 15.49
CA THR A 224 16.42 14.39 14.34
C THR A 224 16.48 15.88 14.67
N ALA A 225 15.48 16.46 15.33
CA ALA A 225 15.53 17.86 15.78
C ALA A 225 16.68 18.11 16.77
N TRP A 226 17.00 17.14 17.64
CA TRP A 226 18.15 17.21 18.52
C TRP A 226 19.49 17.24 17.76
N LEU A 227 19.63 16.40 16.73
CA LEU A 227 20.81 16.40 15.86
C LEU A 227 20.98 17.74 15.13
N TRP A 228 19.87 18.36 14.72
CA TRP A 228 19.89 19.68 14.08
C TRP A 228 20.30 20.78 15.06
N GLN A 229 19.72 20.84 16.26
CA GLN A 229 20.10 21.88 17.23
C GLN A 229 21.55 21.75 17.74
N ARG A 230 22.16 20.56 17.64
CA ARG A 230 23.60 20.39 17.92
C ARG A 230 24.48 21.04 16.87
N GLY A 231 24.06 21.00 15.60
CA GLY A 231 24.78 21.63 14.50
C GLY A 231 24.53 23.13 14.40
N ASP A 232 23.30 23.56 14.64
CA ASP A 232 22.89 24.96 14.59
C ASP A 232 21.89 25.28 15.72
N LYS A 233 22.30 26.13 16.65
CA LYS A 233 21.49 26.54 17.80
C LYS A 233 20.22 27.31 17.41
N SER A 234 20.15 27.86 16.18
CA SER A 234 18.92 28.43 15.63
C SER A 234 17.76 27.43 15.57
N SER A 235 18.06 26.12 15.56
CA SER A 235 17.09 25.03 15.55
C SER A 235 16.60 24.62 16.96
N LEU A 236 16.99 25.33 18.02
CA LEU A 236 16.49 25.05 19.38
C LEU A 236 14.96 25.14 19.51
N PRO A 237 14.24 26.10 18.88
CA PRO A 237 12.77 26.14 18.91
C PRO A 237 12.13 24.89 18.32
N LEU A 238 12.75 24.30 17.29
CA LEU A 238 12.29 23.07 16.68
C LEU A 238 12.36 21.89 17.66
N TRP A 239 13.51 21.75 18.34
CA TRP A 239 13.70 20.69 19.32
C TRP A 239 12.69 20.80 20.47
N ARG A 240 12.49 22.01 21.00
CA ARG A 240 11.46 22.28 22.02
C ARG A 240 10.05 21.92 21.52
N TYR A 241 9.71 22.33 20.29
CA TYR A 241 8.44 21.98 19.65
C TYR A 241 8.23 20.47 19.61
N THR A 242 9.20 19.69 19.15
CA THR A 242 9.07 18.22 19.05
C THR A 242 8.87 17.54 20.41
N TRP A 243 9.53 18.03 21.46
CA TRP A 243 9.32 17.52 22.82
C TRP A 243 7.95 17.90 23.39
N LEU A 244 7.48 19.12 23.11
CA LEU A 244 6.13 19.54 23.49
C LEU A 244 5.06 18.71 22.77
N LEU A 245 5.28 18.32 21.51
CA LEU A 245 4.38 17.39 20.82
C LEU A 245 4.40 16.00 21.49
N LEU A 246 5.57 15.49 21.85
CA LEU A 246 5.68 14.18 22.52
C LEU A 246 4.97 14.19 23.89
N LEU A 247 5.19 15.25 24.68
CA LEU A 247 4.48 15.45 25.95
C LEU A 247 2.98 15.62 25.72
N GLY A 248 2.59 16.46 24.76
CA GLY A 248 1.19 16.70 24.40
C GLY A 248 0.47 15.43 23.95
N PHE A 249 1.13 14.60 23.14
CA PHE A 249 0.61 13.29 22.74
C PHE A 249 0.40 12.37 23.95
N GLY A 250 1.37 12.30 24.86
CA GLY A 250 1.25 11.55 26.11
C GLY A 250 0.10 12.06 27.00
N LEU A 251 -0.08 13.38 27.10
CA LEU A 251 -1.19 13.98 27.84
C LEU A 251 -2.54 13.71 27.16
N MET A 252 -2.60 13.73 25.82
CA MET A 252 -3.82 13.45 25.06
C MET A 252 -4.35 12.03 25.30
N HIS A 253 -3.49 11.06 25.61
CA HIS A 253 -3.93 9.74 26.04
C HIS A 253 -4.80 9.77 27.30
N ALA A 254 -4.51 10.67 28.25
CA ALA A 254 -5.34 10.88 29.44
C ALA A 254 -6.61 11.69 29.09
N VAL A 255 -6.48 12.74 28.26
CA VAL A 255 -7.61 13.59 27.84
C VAL A 255 -8.71 12.78 27.15
N VAL A 256 -8.36 11.84 26.28
CA VAL A 256 -9.32 10.98 25.58
C VAL A 256 -10.12 10.07 26.52
N GLN A 257 -9.65 9.84 27.76
CA GLN A 257 -10.41 9.06 28.77
C GLN A 257 -11.45 9.90 29.54
N ILE A 258 -11.51 11.21 29.32
CA ILE A 258 -12.51 12.06 29.98
C ILE A 258 -13.90 11.70 29.41
N PRO A 259 -14.93 11.43 30.23
CA PRO A 259 -16.20 10.86 29.78
C PRO A 259 -16.90 11.59 28.62
N TRP A 260 -16.83 12.92 28.57
CA TRP A 260 -17.43 13.71 27.48
C TRP A 260 -16.59 13.75 26.19
N LEU A 261 -15.33 13.28 26.22
CA LEU A 261 -14.43 13.14 25.07
C LEU A 261 -14.30 11.69 24.56
N GLU A 262 -14.86 10.72 25.29
CA GLU A 262 -14.76 9.28 25.01
C GLU A 262 -15.47 8.88 23.69
N GLY A 263 -16.34 9.74 23.16
CA GLY A 263 -17.03 9.57 21.88
C GLY A 263 -18.21 8.59 21.96
N ALA A 264 -18.93 8.46 20.84
CA ALA A 264 -20.21 7.72 20.81
C ALA A 264 -20.07 6.19 20.90
N SER A 265 -18.85 5.64 20.87
CA SER A 265 -18.60 4.20 20.76
C SER A 265 -18.38 3.44 22.08
N GLY A 266 -18.58 4.07 23.24
CA GLY A 266 -18.52 3.38 24.55
C GLY A 266 -17.12 2.89 24.95
N SER A 267 -16.96 2.59 26.24
CA SER A 267 -15.67 2.39 26.89
C SER A 267 -14.92 1.13 26.44
N ILE A 268 -14.05 1.30 25.45
CA ILE A 268 -12.90 0.41 25.28
C ILE A 268 -11.69 1.24 25.66
N THR A 269 -11.27 1.06 26.91
CA THR A 269 -10.13 1.74 27.54
C THR A 269 -8.93 1.71 26.61
N THR A 270 -8.37 2.88 26.33
CA THR A 270 -7.16 3.03 25.50
C THR A 270 -5.99 2.23 26.08
N MET A 271 -6.02 1.91 27.39
CA MET A 271 -5.17 0.91 28.05
C MET A 271 -5.26 -0.49 27.43
N ARG A 272 -6.46 -1.01 27.11
CA ARG A 272 -6.61 -2.29 26.39
C ARG A 272 -6.23 -2.19 24.91
N ARG A 273 -5.94 -1.00 24.34
CA ARG A 273 -5.28 -0.88 23.01
C ARG A 273 -3.77 -0.76 23.10
N LEU A 274 -3.25 -0.12 24.15
CA LEU A 274 -1.81 -0.07 24.47
C LEU A 274 -1.30 -1.46 24.91
N PHE A 275 -2.10 -2.19 25.69
CA PHE A 275 -1.79 -3.51 26.27
C PHE A 275 -2.62 -4.67 25.72
N GLY A 276 -3.55 -4.43 24.78
CA GLY A 276 -4.41 -5.46 24.19
C GLY A 276 -3.67 -6.46 23.33
N GLU A 277 -3.95 -7.72 23.65
CA GLU A 277 -3.66 -9.02 23.02
C GLU A 277 -2.71 -8.97 21.82
N GLY A 278 -1.54 -9.59 22.01
CA GLY A 278 -0.41 -9.67 21.09
C GLY A 278 -0.64 -10.37 19.75
N THR A 279 -1.84 -10.33 19.17
CA THR A 279 -2.16 -10.92 17.87
C THR A 279 -1.46 -10.17 16.73
N GLY A 280 -1.57 -8.84 16.65
CA GLY A 280 -0.94 -8.06 15.57
C GLY A 280 0.59 -8.07 15.58
N GLY A 281 1.22 -8.11 16.77
CA GLY A 281 2.68 -8.22 16.91
C GLY A 281 3.20 -9.62 16.59
N SER A 282 2.51 -10.66 17.06
CA SER A 282 2.88 -12.06 16.79
C SER A 282 2.70 -12.42 15.32
N ILE A 283 1.64 -11.92 14.65
CA ILE A 283 1.44 -12.10 13.21
C ILE A 283 2.57 -11.46 12.41
N ARG A 284 2.97 -10.20 12.71
CA ARG A 284 4.10 -9.57 12.00
C ARG A 284 5.39 -10.37 12.15
N LEU A 285 5.72 -10.81 13.37
CA LEU A 285 6.92 -11.64 13.61
C LEU A 285 6.87 -12.97 12.85
N TYR A 286 5.69 -13.59 12.73
CA TYR A 286 5.50 -14.78 11.91
C TYR A 286 5.76 -14.49 10.43
N LEU A 287 5.13 -13.44 9.87
CA LEU A 287 5.31 -13.05 8.47
C LEU A 287 6.75 -12.61 8.16
N TRP A 288 7.47 -12.07 9.14
CA TRP A 288 8.89 -11.75 8.98
C TRP A 288 9.75 -13.01 8.85
N ARG A 289 9.50 -14.01 9.69
CA ARG A 289 10.18 -15.32 9.60
C ARG A 289 9.85 -16.00 8.29
N GLU A 290 8.60 -15.95 7.87
CA GLU A 290 8.15 -16.52 6.61
C GLU A 290 8.77 -15.80 5.41
N GLY A 291 8.78 -14.46 5.39
CA GLY A 291 9.47 -13.69 4.34
C GLY A 291 10.96 -14.03 4.24
N TRP A 292 11.63 -14.26 5.38
CA TRP A 292 13.00 -14.75 5.40
C TRP A 292 13.10 -16.18 4.82
N GLN A 293 12.19 -17.08 5.15
CA GLN A 293 12.16 -18.43 4.57
C GLN A 293 11.98 -18.39 3.05
N ILE A 294 11.06 -17.58 2.55
CA ILE A 294 10.85 -17.37 1.11
C ILE A 294 12.16 -16.86 0.46
N PHE A 295 12.81 -15.88 1.07
CA PHE A 295 14.11 -15.38 0.60
C PHE A 295 15.17 -16.49 0.53
N THR A 296 15.27 -17.35 1.55
CA THR A 296 16.23 -18.47 1.52
C THR A 296 15.94 -19.51 0.43
N GLN A 297 14.69 -19.67 0.04
CA GLN A 297 14.29 -20.54 -1.07
C GLN A 297 14.57 -19.91 -2.44
N PHE A 298 14.50 -18.57 -2.53
CA PHE A 298 14.70 -17.81 -3.78
C PHE A 298 15.73 -16.68 -3.62
N PRO A 299 17.00 -16.96 -3.31
CA PRO A 299 17.93 -15.95 -2.80
C PRO A 299 18.38 -14.91 -3.82
N LEU A 300 18.45 -15.26 -5.12
CA LEU A 300 19.01 -14.36 -6.13
C LEU A 300 17.99 -13.33 -6.62
N LEU A 301 16.91 -13.81 -7.23
CA LEU A 301 15.87 -12.98 -7.86
C LEU A 301 14.55 -12.99 -7.12
N GLY A 302 14.44 -13.64 -5.97
CA GLY A 302 13.20 -13.74 -5.22
C GLY A 302 12.17 -14.66 -5.87
N ALA A 303 11.04 -14.83 -5.19
CA ALA A 303 9.94 -15.66 -5.66
C ALA A 303 9.23 -15.09 -6.90
N GLY A 304 9.36 -13.78 -7.15
CA GLY A 304 8.60 -13.04 -8.15
C GLY A 304 7.77 -11.93 -7.50
N PHE A 305 7.64 -10.79 -8.17
CA PHE A 305 6.76 -9.70 -7.70
C PHE A 305 5.31 -10.18 -7.56
N GLY A 306 4.66 -9.84 -6.44
CA GLY A 306 3.28 -10.23 -6.14
C GLY A 306 3.11 -11.71 -5.77
N GLN A 307 4.20 -12.47 -5.60
CA GLN A 307 4.14 -13.90 -5.29
C GLN A 307 4.16 -14.21 -3.79
N PHE A 308 4.24 -13.22 -2.89
CA PHE A 308 4.26 -13.49 -1.45
C PHE A 308 3.04 -14.30 -0.99
N ALA A 309 1.83 -13.93 -1.44
CA ALA A 309 0.60 -14.64 -1.08
C ALA A 309 0.61 -16.11 -1.51
N TRP A 310 1.10 -16.35 -2.73
CA TRP A 310 1.25 -17.70 -3.25
C TRP A 310 2.24 -18.53 -2.43
N GLN A 311 3.41 -17.97 -2.11
CA GLN A 311 4.40 -18.68 -1.29
C GLN A 311 3.91 -18.92 0.15
N HIS A 312 3.22 -17.94 0.75
CA HIS A 312 2.57 -18.09 2.05
C HIS A 312 1.61 -19.30 2.06
N PHE A 313 0.73 -19.39 1.04
CA PHE A 313 -0.17 -20.52 0.90
C PHE A 313 0.56 -21.86 0.77
N GLN A 314 1.63 -21.90 -0.02
CA GLN A 314 2.43 -23.12 -0.24
C GLN A 314 3.13 -23.60 1.05
N LEU A 315 3.52 -22.69 1.93
CA LEU A 315 4.19 -22.97 3.21
C LEU A 315 3.22 -23.38 4.33
N GLY A 316 1.92 -23.09 4.21
CA GLY A 316 0.91 -23.36 5.24
C GLY A 316 0.98 -24.76 5.88
N PRO A 317 0.95 -25.87 5.12
CA PRO A 317 1.02 -27.23 5.67
C PRO A 317 2.35 -27.61 6.29
N VAL A 318 3.43 -26.89 5.96
CA VAL A 318 4.79 -27.14 6.47
C VAL A 318 4.94 -26.44 7.82
N LEU A 319 4.46 -25.20 7.91
CA LEU A 319 4.56 -24.40 9.13
C LEU A 319 3.52 -24.80 10.17
N GLN A 320 2.39 -25.40 9.75
CA GLN A 320 1.32 -25.91 10.62
C GLN A 320 0.89 -24.93 11.71
N ASN A 321 0.92 -23.63 11.39
CA ASN A 321 0.58 -22.60 12.36
C ASN A 321 -0.92 -22.40 12.42
N THR A 322 -1.57 -22.97 13.42
CA THR A 322 -3.02 -22.94 13.61
C THR A 322 -3.58 -21.55 13.92
N SER A 323 -2.73 -20.60 14.35
CA SER A 323 -3.10 -19.22 14.69
C SER A 323 -3.10 -18.28 13.48
N ILE A 324 -2.62 -18.73 12.32
CA ILE A 324 -2.55 -17.95 11.09
C ILE A 324 -3.54 -18.57 10.11
N VAL A 325 -4.62 -17.84 9.85
CA VAL A 325 -5.70 -18.25 8.95
C VAL A 325 -5.92 -17.14 7.94
N GLY A 326 -6.22 -17.52 6.70
CA GLY A 326 -6.56 -16.60 5.63
C GLY A 326 -5.39 -16.21 4.73
N LEU A 327 -5.59 -15.11 4.00
CA LEU A 327 -4.66 -14.60 3.01
C LEU A 327 -3.74 -13.55 3.62
N TYR A 328 -2.43 -13.76 3.51
CA TYR A 328 -1.42 -12.73 3.76
C TYR A 328 -0.62 -12.50 2.48
N ASN A 329 -0.65 -11.27 1.97
CA ASN A 329 -0.05 -10.93 0.68
C ASN A 329 1.27 -10.14 0.81
N ASN A 330 1.77 -9.94 2.04
CA ASN A 330 3.00 -9.20 2.29
C ASN A 330 3.65 -9.56 3.63
N ALA A 331 4.94 -9.29 3.74
CA ALA A 331 5.75 -9.50 4.93
C ALA A 331 5.58 -8.41 6.01
N HIS A 332 4.76 -7.37 5.81
CA HIS A 332 4.66 -6.22 6.72
C HIS A 332 6.01 -5.55 7.04
N SER A 333 6.96 -5.62 6.10
CA SER A 333 8.26 -4.95 6.15
C SER A 333 8.82 -4.86 4.74
N LEU A 334 9.08 -3.65 4.27
CA LEU A 334 9.60 -3.37 2.93
C LEU A 334 10.87 -4.18 2.64
N VAL A 335 11.78 -4.28 3.61
CA VAL A 335 13.06 -4.99 3.42
C VAL A 335 12.81 -6.48 3.23
N LEU A 336 12.00 -7.10 4.09
CA LEU A 336 11.70 -8.54 4.00
C LEU A 336 10.81 -8.85 2.79
N GLN A 337 9.93 -7.95 2.41
CA GLN A 337 9.11 -8.08 1.21
C GLN A 337 9.98 -8.08 -0.05
N ILE A 338 10.90 -7.11 -0.17
CA ILE A 338 11.84 -7.05 -1.29
C ILE A 338 12.80 -8.25 -1.29
N ALA A 339 13.23 -8.71 -0.11
CA ALA A 339 14.01 -9.95 0.00
C ALA A 339 13.22 -11.15 -0.53
N ALA A 340 11.99 -11.36 -0.08
CA ALA A 340 11.15 -12.49 -0.47
C ALA A 340 10.80 -12.47 -1.97
N GLU A 341 10.38 -11.31 -2.50
CA GLU A 341 9.86 -11.22 -3.86
C GLU A 341 10.92 -10.90 -4.91
N MET A 342 11.98 -10.16 -4.57
CA MET A 342 13.02 -9.71 -5.52
C MET A 342 14.44 -10.18 -5.18
N GLY A 343 14.62 -10.91 -4.08
CA GLY A 343 15.88 -11.53 -3.70
C GLY A 343 17.00 -10.53 -3.40
N LEU A 344 18.23 -11.03 -3.47
CA LEU A 344 19.44 -10.26 -3.23
C LEU A 344 19.59 -9.13 -4.26
N ALA A 345 19.16 -9.35 -5.52
CA ALA A 345 19.18 -8.31 -6.54
C ALA A 345 18.35 -7.09 -6.13
N GLY A 346 17.10 -7.30 -5.69
CA GLY A 346 16.24 -6.23 -5.19
C GLY A 346 16.80 -5.55 -3.93
N LEU A 347 17.34 -6.34 -2.99
CA LEU A 347 17.94 -5.81 -1.75
C LEU A 347 19.16 -4.92 -2.02
N LEU A 348 20.06 -5.35 -2.90
CA LEU A 348 21.25 -4.57 -3.25
C LEU A 348 20.88 -3.25 -3.93
N ILE A 349 19.86 -3.26 -4.80
CA ILE A 349 19.34 -2.03 -5.42
C ILE A 349 18.73 -1.13 -4.35
N LEU A 350 17.83 -1.65 -3.51
CA LEU A 350 17.16 -0.87 -2.47
C LEU A 350 18.16 -0.26 -1.48
N LEU A 351 18.94 -1.10 -0.81
CA LEU A 351 19.85 -0.68 0.24
C LEU A 351 21.05 0.08 -0.32
N GLY A 352 21.57 -0.32 -1.49
CA GLY A 352 22.69 0.35 -2.15
C GLY A 352 22.33 1.78 -2.57
N MET A 353 21.19 1.98 -3.24
CA MET A 353 20.75 3.32 -3.65
C MET A 353 20.41 4.21 -2.46
N LEU A 354 19.72 3.66 -1.45
CA LEU A 354 19.43 4.41 -0.22
C LEU A 354 20.71 4.76 0.55
N ALA A 355 21.69 3.86 0.62
CA ALA A 355 22.96 4.13 1.28
C ALA A 355 23.73 5.26 0.57
N MET A 356 23.81 5.22 -0.77
CA MET A 356 24.44 6.29 -1.55
C MET A 356 23.72 7.63 -1.35
N TRP A 357 22.39 7.63 -1.37
CA TRP A 357 21.58 8.83 -1.11
C TRP A 357 21.80 9.37 0.32
N LEU A 358 21.83 8.51 1.34
CA LEU A 358 22.09 8.91 2.73
C LEU A 358 23.52 9.44 2.93
N MET A 359 24.52 8.82 2.31
CA MET A 359 25.91 9.30 2.34
C MET A 359 26.02 10.72 1.79
N GLN A 360 25.29 11.00 0.71
CA GLN A 360 25.23 12.34 0.14
C GLN A 360 24.47 13.33 1.04
N CYS A 361 23.34 12.92 1.61
CA CYS A 361 22.60 13.71 2.59
C CYS A 361 23.50 14.12 3.77
N GLY A 362 24.38 13.22 4.22
CA GLY A 362 25.35 13.48 5.28
C GLY A 362 26.39 14.56 4.94
N ARG A 363 26.67 14.81 3.66
CA ARG A 363 27.58 15.85 3.16
C ARG A 363 26.87 17.17 2.82
N SER A 364 25.54 17.17 2.80
CA SER A 364 24.73 18.33 2.43
C SER A 364 24.54 19.29 3.61
N GLN A 365 24.19 20.54 3.32
CA GLN A 365 23.89 21.53 4.36
C GLN A 365 22.71 21.09 5.22
N ARG A 366 22.81 21.25 6.55
CA ARG A 366 21.75 20.87 7.49
C ARG A 366 20.85 22.06 7.82
N THR A 367 19.99 22.44 6.87
CA THR A 367 18.98 23.48 7.10
C THR A 367 17.68 22.88 7.66
N VAL A 368 16.78 23.71 8.19
CA VAL A 368 15.45 23.27 8.66
C VAL A 368 14.61 22.60 7.56
N TYR A 369 14.82 22.98 6.29
CA TYR A 369 14.14 22.36 5.14
C TYR A 369 14.60 20.92 4.90
N HIS A 370 15.88 20.63 5.16
CA HIS A 370 16.39 19.26 5.11
C HIS A 370 15.86 18.44 6.29
N TRP A 371 15.78 19.03 7.50
CA TRP A 371 15.12 18.37 8.63
C TRP A 371 13.69 17.96 8.28
N TRP A 372 12.89 18.88 7.73
CA TRP A 372 11.51 18.62 7.33
C TRP A 372 11.44 17.42 6.38
N GLY A 373 12.20 17.46 5.29
CA GLY A 373 12.19 16.39 4.30
C GLY A 373 12.69 15.04 4.84
N TYR A 374 13.75 15.02 5.65
CA TYR A 374 14.23 13.79 6.29
C TYR A 374 13.28 13.25 7.35
N ALA A 375 12.58 14.11 8.08
CA ALA A 375 11.56 13.70 9.04
C ALA A 375 10.37 13.06 8.31
N LEU A 376 9.90 13.63 7.20
CA LEU A 376 8.85 13.02 6.36
C LEU A 376 9.28 11.62 5.89
N LEU A 377 10.47 11.52 5.27
CA LEU A 377 11.00 10.26 4.76
C LEU A 377 11.24 9.24 5.88
N GLY A 378 11.66 9.68 7.06
CA GLY A 378 11.87 8.78 8.19
C GLY A 378 10.57 8.25 8.78
N VAL A 379 9.49 9.03 8.82
CA VAL A 379 8.15 8.54 9.20
C VAL A 379 7.65 7.51 8.19
N LEU A 380 7.81 7.79 6.89
CA LEU A 380 7.48 6.83 5.83
C LEU A 380 8.33 5.56 5.92
N ALA A 381 9.63 5.68 6.24
CA ALA A 381 10.52 4.55 6.42
C ALA A 381 10.12 3.67 7.62
N ILE A 382 9.85 4.27 8.80
CA ILE A 382 9.39 3.51 9.97
C ILE A 382 8.06 2.81 9.64
N HIS A 383 7.14 3.50 8.98
CA HIS A 383 5.87 2.90 8.57
C HIS A 383 6.08 1.75 7.59
N SER A 384 7.01 1.88 6.63
CA SER A 384 7.40 0.83 5.69
C SER A 384 8.18 -0.33 6.31
N LEU A 385 8.73 -0.19 7.51
CA LEU A 385 9.36 -1.30 8.24
C LEU A 385 8.34 -2.15 9.01
N LEU A 386 7.12 -1.64 9.21
CA LEU A 386 6.08 -2.27 10.02
C LEU A 386 4.81 -2.61 9.22
N GLU A 387 4.58 -1.90 8.10
CA GLU A 387 3.48 -2.03 7.14
C GLU A 387 3.99 -1.61 5.75
N TYR A 388 3.10 -1.31 4.80
CA TYR A 388 3.42 -1.13 3.39
C TYR A 388 2.81 0.15 2.77
N PRO A 389 2.99 1.35 3.38
CA PRO A 389 2.42 2.59 2.84
C PRO A 389 2.92 2.93 1.42
N LEU A 390 4.15 2.53 1.06
CA LEU A 390 4.72 2.79 -0.26
C LEU A 390 4.12 1.94 -1.39
N TRP A 391 3.20 1.02 -1.08
CA TRP A 391 2.38 0.34 -2.09
C TRP A 391 1.26 1.22 -2.61
N TYR A 392 0.95 2.31 -1.91
CA TYR A 392 -0.12 3.23 -2.25
C TYR A 392 0.45 4.46 -2.94
N ALA A 393 -0.07 4.78 -4.13
CA ALA A 393 0.44 5.87 -4.95
C ALA A 393 0.49 7.22 -4.20
N TYR A 394 -0.48 7.50 -3.33
CA TYR A 394 -0.53 8.76 -2.58
C TYR A 394 0.61 8.92 -1.56
N PHE A 395 1.13 7.84 -0.96
CA PHE A 395 2.34 7.91 -0.12
C PHE A 395 3.62 7.77 -0.93
N LEU A 396 3.63 6.90 -1.94
CA LEU A 396 4.75 6.75 -2.86
C LEU A 396 5.08 8.08 -3.53
N GLY A 397 4.06 8.87 -3.88
CA GLY A 397 4.23 10.19 -4.47
C GLY A 397 4.89 11.20 -3.54
N VAL A 398 4.55 11.20 -2.24
CA VAL A 398 5.23 12.02 -1.23
C VAL A 398 6.70 11.60 -1.09
N ALA A 399 6.95 10.29 -0.99
CA ALA A 399 8.30 9.73 -0.86
C ALA A 399 9.17 10.08 -2.07
N ALA A 400 8.68 9.81 -3.28
CA ALA A 400 9.41 10.01 -4.53
C ALA A 400 9.78 11.48 -4.77
N LEU A 401 8.82 12.40 -4.63
CA LEU A 401 9.09 13.84 -4.71
C LEU A 401 10.15 14.27 -3.70
N THR A 402 10.02 13.84 -2.45
CA THR A 402 10.91 14.26 -1.36
C THR A 402 12.32 13.71 -1.53
N LEU A 403 12.45 12.44 -1.95
CA LEU A 403 13.74 11.80 -2.27
C LEU A 403 14.46 12.57 -3.38
N GLY A 404 13.78 12.83 -4.50
CA GLY A 404 14.37 13.54 -5.64
C GLY A 404 14.66 15.02 -5.35
N MET A 405 13.80 15.69 -4.58
CA MET A 405 14.02 17.06 -4.14
C MET A 405 15.25 17.19 -3.23
N LEU A 406 15.59 16.18 -2.43
CA LEU A 406 16.74 16.24 -1.50
C LEU A 406 18.02 15.63 -2.09
N ASP A 407 17.92 14.87 -3.18
CA ASP A 407 19.09 14.31 -3.88
C ASP A 407 19.94 15.43 -4.50
N THR A 408 21.24 15.46 -4.22
CA THR A 408 22.17 16.46 -4.77
C THR A 408 23.12 15.88 -5.82
N ALA A 409 23.03 14.59 -6.12
CA ALA A 409 23.84 13.89 -7.13
C ALA A 409 23.14 14.03 -8.48
N ILE A 410 23.81 14.70 -9.41
CA ILE A 410 23.24 15.03 -10.70
C ILE A 410 23.98 14.27 -11.80
N TYR A 411 23.22 13.54 -12.61
CA TYR A 411 23.71 12.92 -13.83
C TYR A 411 23.13 13.63 -15.05
N ARG A 412 23.96 13.79 -16.09
CA ARG A 412 23.59 14.45 -17.33
C ARG A 412 23.34 13.45 -18.44
N LEU A 413 22.22 13.61 -19.15
CA LEU A 413 21.95 12.84 -20.35
C LEU A 413 22.61 13.50 -21.58
N GLN A 414 23.24 12.69 -22.42
CA GLN A 414 23.88 13.17 -23.65
C GLN A 414 22.88 13.47 -24.78
N SER A 415 21.73 12.76 -24.83
CA SER A 415 20.73 12.92 -25.90
C SER A 415 19.60 13.88 -25.52
N ARG A 416 19.49 14.99 -26.25
CA ARG A 416 18.61 16.13 -25.89
C ARG A 416 17.21 16.07 -26.51
N SER A 417 17.10 15.76 -27.80
CA SER A 417 15.80 15.77 -28.52
C SER A 417 15.04 14.46 -28.35
N MET A 418 15.73 13.32 -28.41
CA MET A 418 15.13 11.99 -28.29
C MET A 418 14.55 11.76 -26.88
N GLY A 419 15.23 12.25 -25.84
CA GLY A 419 14.73 12.15 -24.46
C GLY A 419 13.41 12.91 -24.24
N ARG A 420 13.26 14.11 -24.83
CA ARG A 420 11.99 14.86 -24.76
C ARG A 420 10.85 14.12 -25.43
N LEU A 421 11.09 13.57 -26.63
CA LEU A 421 10.09 12.77 -27.35
C LEU A 421 9.72 11.51 -26.56
N ALA A 422 10.70 10.80 -26.00
CA ALA A 422 10.48 9.63 -25.15
C ALA A 422 9.65 9.98 -23.91
N LEU A 423 9.96 11.07 -23.21
CA LEU A 423 9.16 11.53 -22.08
C LEU A 423 7.72 11.84 -22.49
N MET A 424 7.51 12.56 -23.59
CA MET A 424 6.15 12.86 -24.07
C MET A 424 5.38 11.57 -24.43
N ALA A 425 6.05 10.59 -25.03
CA ALA A 425 5.45 9.29 -25.31
C ALA A 425 5.09 8.53 -24.02
N VAL A 426 5.98 8.50 -23.02
CA VAL A 426 5.72 7.90 -21.71
C VAL A 426 4.53 8.57 -21.02
N LEU A 427 4.45 9.90 -21.05
CA LEU A 427 3.32 10.64 -20.48
C LEU A 427 2.01 10.36 -21.23
N LEU A 428 2.04 10.31 -22.56
CA LEU A 428 0.87 9.95 -23.36
C LEU A 428 0.38 8.54 -23.04
N LEU A 429 1.29 7.56 -22.99
CA LEU A 429 0.97 6.18 -22.61
C LEU A 429 0.44 6.10 -21.16
N GLY A 430 0.99 6.90 -20.25
CA GLY A 430 0.50 7.02 -18.88
C GLY A 430 -0.93 7.54 -18.81
N VAL A 431 -1.26 8.59 -19.58
CA VAL A 431 -2.63 9.12 -19.67
C VAL A 431 -3.58 8.09 -20.26
N LEU A 432 -3.22 7.45 -21.37
CA LEU A 432 -4.03 6.40 -21.99
C LEU A 432 -4.27 5.24 -21.01
N SER A 433 -3.24 4.81 -20.29
CA SER A 433 -3.37 3.76 -19.29
C SER A 433 -4.28 4.16 -18.13
N LEU A 434 -4.23 5.40 -17.64
CA LEU A 434 -5.13 5.84 -16.55
C LEU A 434 -6.59 5.87 -16.99
N VAL A 435 -6.85 6.27 -18.24
CA VAL A 435 -8.20 6.21 -18.83
C VAL A 435 -8.68 4.75 -18.92
N GLN A 436 -7.82 3.86 -19.41
CA GLN A 436 -8.14 2.44 -19.55
C GLN A 436 -8.36 1.75 -18.19
N ILE A 437 -7.49 2.00 -17.20
CA ILE A 437 -7.63 1.51 -15.82
C ILE A 437 -8.96 1.96 -15.21
N LEU A 438 -9.36 3.23 -15.40
CA LEU A 438 -10.63 3.75 -14.89
C LEU A 438 -11.84 3.06 -15.53
N GLN A 439 -11.82 2.89 -16.86
CA GLN A 439 -12.88 2.20 -17.58
C GLN A 439 -13.01 0.75 -17.12
N ASN A 440 -11.89 0.02 -17.04
CA ASN A 440 -11.86 -1.37 -16.62
C ASN A 440 -12.30 -1.54 -15.16
N TYR A 441 -11.90 -0.64 -14.27
CA TYR A 441 -12.35 -0.67 -12.88
C TYR A 441 -13.85 -0.44 -12.75
N ARG A 442 -14.41 0.54 -13.48
CA ARG A 442 -15.87 0.79 -13.48
C ARG A 442 -16.65 -0.41 -14.02
N ASN A 443 -16.12 -1.09 -15.03
CA ASN A 443 -16.72 -2.34 -15.52
C ASN A 443 -16.69 -3.42 -14.43
N LEU A 444 -15.60 -3.53 -13.67
CA LEU A 444 -15.49 -4.50 -12.59
C LEU A 444 -16.40 -4.16 -11.40
N GLU A 445 -16.52 -2.88 -11.05
CA GLU A 445 -17.46 -2.37 -10.05
C GLU A 445 -18.91 -2.70 -10.44
N MET A 446 -19.27 -2.49 -11.71
CA MET A 446 -20.58 -2.88 -12.25
C MET A 446 -20.81 -4.39 -12.15
N LEU A 447 -19.83 -5.22 -12.54
CA LEU A 447 -19.92 -6.69 -12.44
C LEU A 447 -20.10 -7.18 -11.00
N MET A 448 -19.42 -6.55 -10.03
CA MET A 448 -19.58 -6.86 -8.61
C MET A 448 -20.93 -6.40 -8.05
N GLY A 449 -21.44 -5.25 -8.50
CA GLY A 449 -22.79 -4.77 -8.20
C GLY A 449 -23.86 -5.72 -8.74
N LEU A 450 -23.70 -6.19 -9.98
CA LEU A 450 -24.58 -7.18 -10.60
C LEU A 450 -24.53 -8.53 -9.87
N ARG A 451 -23.39 -8.97 -9.33
CA ARG A 451 -23.31 -10.19 -8.52
C ARG A 451 -24.27 -10.17 -7.32
N HIS A 452 -24.48 -9.01 -6.70
CA HIS A 452 -25.43 -8.86 -5.59
C HIS A 452 -26.89 -8.87 -6.06
N ALA A 453 -27.17 -8.41 -7.28
CA ALA A 453 -28.51 -8.45 -7.89
C ALA A 453 -28.87 -9.84 -8.48
N VAL A 454 -27.89 -10.57 -9.01
CA VAL A 454 -28.05 -11.83 -9.77
C VAL A 454 -28.24 -13.06 -8.86
N SER A 455 -28.15 -12.95 -7.53
CA SER A 455 -28.51 -14.08 -6.65
C SER A 455 -30.01 -14.43 -6.68
N LYS A 456 -30.86 -13.61 -7.33
CA LYS A 456 -32.31 -13.83 -7.45
C LYS A 456 -32.77 -14.36 -8.81
N ASP A 457 -32.19 -13.91 -9.92
CA ASP A 457 -32.66 -14.27 -11.26
C ASP A 457 -31.47 -14.62 -12.16
N GLY A 458 -31.41 -15.87 -12.62
CA GLY A 458 -30.28 -16.46 -13.36
C GLY A 458 -30.00 -15.78 -14.71
N TYR A 459 -29.38 -14.60 -14.67
CA TYR A 459 -29.01 -13.85 -15.87
C TYR A 459 -27.81 -14.49 -16.57
N SER A 460 -27.94 -14.76 -17.87
CA SER A 460 -26.83 -15.10 -18.75
C SER A 460 -25.94 -13.88 -18.93
N LEU A 461 -24.71 -13.93 -18.38
CA LEU A 461 -23.68 -12.92 -18.61
C LEU A 461 -23.57 -12.66 -20.12
N SER A 462 -23.86 -11.45 -20.58
CA SER A 462 -23.92 -11.14 -22.01
C SER A 462 -22.57 -11.42 -22.69
N LYS A 463 -22.61 -11.90 -23.94
CA LYS A 463 -21.42 -12.09 -24.78
C LYS A 463 -20.56 -10.81 -24.88
N ASP A 464 -21.17 -9.64 -24.74
CA ASP A 464 -20.49 -8.34 -24.74
C ASP A 464 -19.59 -8.11 -23.51
N LEU A 465 -19.93 -8.70 -22.35
CA LEU A 465 -19.10 -8.66 -21.13
C LEU A 465 -17.95 -9.66 -21.18
N MET A 466 -18.13 -10.78 -21.89
CA MET A 466 -17.02 -11.71 -22.19
C MET A 466 -16.11 -11.18 -23.31
N ALA A 467 -16.57 -10.28 -24.17
CA ALA A 467 -15.71 -9.58 -25.14
C ALA A 467 -14.79 -8.54 -24.47
N ALA A 468 -15.14 -8.06 -23.27
CA ALA A 468 -14.28 -7.21 -22.44
C ALA A 468 -13.04 -7.93 -21.87
N ASP A 469 -12.96 -9.26 -22.04
CA ASP A 469 -11.79 -10.12 -21.78
C ASP A 469 -10.53 -9.71 -22.58
N THR A 470 -10.68 -8.86 -23.61
CA THR A 470 -9.61 -8.64 -24.59
C THR A 470 -8.72 -7.40 -24.39
N GLN A 471 -8.96 -6.48 -23.46
CA GLN A 471 -8.10 -5.27 -23.34
C GLN A 471 -7.76 -4.84 -21.89
N ILE A 472 -6.59 -5.33 -21.43
CA ILE A 472 -5.68 -4.92 -20.33
C ILE A 472 -5.90 -3.47 -19.88
N PRO A 473 -5.83 -3.05 -18.59
CA PRO A 473 -5.32 -3.74 -17.39
C PRO A 473 -6.40 -4.13 -16.35
N LEU A 474 -6.00 -4.95 -15.36
CA LEU A 474 -6.79 -5.57 -14.27
C LEU A 474 -7.28 -7.00 -14.55
N ARG A 475 -6.72 -7.69 -15.54
CA ARG A 475 -7.08 -9.07 -15.88
C ARG A 475 -7.13 -10.03 -14.67
N PRO A 476 -6.19 -10.02 -13.71
CA PRO A 476 -6.25 -10.94 -12.57
C PRO A 476 -7.54 -10.84 -11.75
N TYR A 477 -8.17 -9.66 -11.69
CA TYR A 477 -9.44 -9.45 -10.99
C TYR A 477 -10.64 -9.94 -11.80
N PHE A 478 -10.61 -9.80 -13.12
CA PHE A 478 -11.60 -10.40 -14.01
C PHE A 478 -11.52 -11.92 -13.96
N ASP A 479 -10.33 -12.49 -14.04
CA ASP A 479 -10.09 -13.93 -13.95
C ASP A 479 -10.53 -14.47 -12.59
N LEU A 480 -10.30 -13.74 -11.49
CA LEU A 480 -10.85 -14.08 -10.18
C LEU A 480 -12.38 -14.14 -10.18
N PHE A 481 -13.05 -13.14 -10.77
CA PHE A 481 -14.51 -13.13 -10.89
C PHE A 481 -15.01 -14.32 -11.72
N MET A 482 -14.36 -14.60 -12.85
CA MET A 482 -14.69 -15.70 -13.76
C MET A 482 -14.44 -17.06 -13.13
N SER A 483 -13.34 -17.23 -12.40
CA SER A 483 -13.05 -18.44 -11.61
C SER A 483 -14.15 -18.74 -10.60
N GLY A 484 -14.72 -17.70 -9.98
CA GLY A 484 -15.89 -17.82 -9.11
C GLY A 484 -17.17 -18.34 -9.77
N LYS A 485 -17.21 -18.47 -11.11
CA LYS A 485 -18.34 -19.01 -11.89
C LYS A 485 -18.10 -20.42 -12.43
N ILE A 486 -16.93 -21.00 -12.20
CA ILE A 486 -16.62 -22.37 -12.63
C ILE A 486 -17.60 -23.35 -11.97
N LYS A 487 -18.30 -24.15 -12.80
CA LYS A 487 -19.12 -25.27 -12.35
C LYS A 487 -18.29 -26.56 -12.34
N MET A 488 -18.43 -27.36 -11.29
CA MET A 488 -17.75 -28.65 -11.17
C MET A 488 -18.31 -29.64 -12.19
N GLY A 489 -17.45 -30.10 -13.10
CA GLY A 489 -17.79 -30.99 -14.22
C GLY A 489 -16.57 -31.22 -15.11
N ALA A 490 -16.58 -32.33 -15.86
CA ALA A 490 -15.47 -32.72 -16.74
C ALA A 490 -15.40 -31.89 -18.04
N ASP A 491 -16.44 -31.11 -18.35
CA ASP A 491 -16.48 -30.19 -19.48
C ASP A 491 -15.38 -29.12 -19.34
N TYR A 492 -14.60 -28.91 -20.41
CA TYR A 492 -13.53 -27.91 -20.47
C TYR A 492 -12.58 -27.95 -19.27
N LEU A 493 -12.30 -29.14 -18.72
CA LEU A 493 -11.57 -29.30 -17.47
C LEU A 493 -10.16 -28.68 -17.53
N ALA A 494 -9.46 -28.83 -18.65
CA ALA A 494 -8.15 -28.24 -18.86
C ALA A 494 -8.20 -26.69 -18.76
N ASP A 495 -9.17 -26.06 -19.41
CA ASP A 495 -9.33 -24.60 -19.40
C ASP A 495 -9.72 -24.09 -18.00
N LYS A 496 -10.63 -24.81 -17.32
CA LYS A 496 -11.01 -24.52 -15.92
C LYS A 496 -9.81 -24.56 -15.00
N ARG A 497 -8.90 -25.52 -15.18
CA ARG A 497 -7.68 -25.63 -14.40
C ARG A 497 -6.69 -24.51 -14.70
N ILE A 498 -6.39 -24.24 -15.96
CA ILE A 498 -5.46 -23.15 -16.34
C ILE A 498 -5.93 -21.81 -15.73
N LEU A 499 -7.22 -21.51 -15.83
CA LEU A 499 -7.81 -20.32 -15.21
C LEU A 499 -7.67 -20.35 -13.68
N ASN A 500 -8.07 -21.45 -13.04
CA ASN A 500 -8.08 -21.53 -11.58
C ASN A 500 -6.65 -21.53 -10.98
N GLU A 501 -5.70 -22.21 -11.60
CA GLU A 501 -4.28 -22.19 -11.24
C GLU A 501 -3.69 -20.79 -11.34
N SER A 502 -3.99 -20.06 -12.42
CA SER A 502 -3.55 -18.67 -12.60
C SER A 502 -4.15 -17.77 -11.52
N VAL A 503 -5.45 -17.88 -11.23
CA VAL A 503 -6.10 -17.11 -10.15
C VAL A 503 -5.51 -17.47 -8.79
N MET A 504 -5.22 -18.75 -8.55
CA MET A 504 -4.65 -19.23 -7.31
C MET A 504 -3.24 -18.68 -7.07
N SER A 505 -2.41 -18.56 -8.10
CA SER A 505 -1.07 -17.95 -7.96
C SER A 505 -1.13 -16.43 -7.72
N PHE A 506 -2.18 -15.76 -8.17
CA PHE A 506 -2.41 -14.34 -7.88
C PHE A 506 -2.97 -14.12 -6.47
N VAL A 507 -4.03 -14.86 -6.13
CA VAL A 507 -4.79 -14.66 -4.89
C VAL A 507 -5.36 -16.00 -4.40
N PRO A 508 -4.59 -16.77 -3.62
CA PRO A 508 -4.97 -18.11 -3.18
C PRO A 508 -6.02 -18.06 -2.04
N ILE A 509 -7.22 -17.54 -2.30
CA ILE A 509 -8.33 -17.51 -1.33
C ILE A 509 -9.03 -18.87 -1.23
N GLY A 510 -9.69 -19.13 -0.10
CA GLY A 510 -10.35 -20.42 0.21
C GLY A 510 -11.17 -21.00 -0.94
N THR A 511 -12.10 -20.23 -1.51
CA THR A 511 -12.93 -20.70 -2.64
C THR A 511 -12.14 -21.12 -3.88
N VAL A 512 -10.96 -20.55 -4.13
CA VAL A 512 -10.09 -20.88 -5.27
C VAL A 512 -9.24 -22.10 -4.97
N VAL A 513 -8.66 -22.17 -3.77
CA VAL A 513 -7.74 -23.26 -3.40
C VAL A 513 -8.46 -24.58 -3.17
N TYR A 514 -9.69 -24.54 -2.62
CA TYR A 514 -10.54 -25.73 -2.51
C TYR A 514 -11.04 -26.18 -3.88
N ARG A 515 -11.44 -25.24 -4.75
CA ARG A 515 -11.83 -25.55 -6.11
C ARG A 515 -10.72 -26.29 -6.85
N GLU A 516 -9.47 -25.87 -6.68
CA GLU A 516 -8.34 -26.55 -7.31
C GLU A 516 -8.22 -28.01 -6.89
N ALA A 517 -8.40 -28.30 -5.59
CA ALA A 517 -8.39 -29.69 -5.12
C ALA A 517 -9.49 -30.54 -5.78
N LEU A 518 -10.68 -29.97 -6.01
CA LEU A 518 -11.77 -30.65 -6.69
C LEU A 518 -11.49 -30.84 -8.18
N LEU A 519 -10.91 -29.84 -8.85
CA LEU A 519 -10.54 -29.93 -10.27
C LEU A 519 -9.43 -30.97 -10.52
N LEU A 520 -8.44 -31.05 -9.62
CA LEU A 520 -7.40 -32.09 -9.65
C LEU A 520 -7.98 -33.49 -9.46
N ALA A 521 -8.97 -33.63 -8.58
CA ALA A 521 -9.65 -34.91 -8.39
C ALA A 521 -10.45 -35.32 -9.63
N LEU A 522 -11.10 -34.36 -10.31
CA LEU A 522 -11.76 -34.59 -11.59
C LEU A 522 -10.80 -34.96 -12.72
N SER A 523 -9.54 -34.49 -12.69
CA SER A 523 -8.52 -34.87 -13.68
C SER A 523 -7.87 -36.22 -13.40
N GLY A 524 -8.26 -36.90 -12.31
CA GLY A 524 -7.67 -38.16 -11.88
C GLY A 524 -6.35 -38.01 -11.13
N GLU A 525 -5.91 -36.78 -10.83
CA GLU A 525 -4.65 -36.49 -10.13
C GLU A 525 -4.83 -36.54 -8.61
N GLN A 526 -5.19 -37.72 -8.09
CA GLN A 526 -5.60 -37.90 -6.68
C GLN A 526 -4.53 -37.45 -5.67
N ALA A 527 -3.25 -37.73 -5.91
CA ALA A 527 -2.18 -37.32 -5.01
C ALA A 527 -2.04 -35.78 -4.93
N ALA A 528 -2.16 -35.09 -6.08
CA ALA A 528 -2.13 -33.64 -6.13
C ALA A 528 -3.38 -33.03 -5.47
N ALA A 529 -4.55 -33.62 -5.72
CA ALA A 529 -5.81 -33.22 -5.09
C ALA A 529 -5.75 -33.31 -3.56
N GLN A 530 -5.21 -34.40 -3.01
CA GLN A 530 -5.02 -34.57 -1.57
C GLN A 530 -4.05 -33.53 -0.99
N LEU A 531 -2.90 -33.30 -1.64
CA LEU A 531 -1.95 -32.28 -1.19
C LEU A 531 -2.58 -30.88 -1.19
N GLN A 532 -3.31 -30.54 -2.25
CA GLN A 532 -3.99 -29.26 -2.39
C GLN A 532 -5.12 -29.10 -1.37
N MET A 533 -5.91 -30.16 -1.12
CA MET A 533 -6.95 -30.18 -0.08
C MET A 533 -6.36 -29.98 1.30
N LYS A 534 -5.21 -30.61 1.60
CA LYS A 534 -4.48 -30.39 2.86
C LYS A 534 -4.08 -28.92 2.98
N ARG A 535 -3.51 -28.30 1.95
CA ARG A 535 -3.17 -26.86 1.95
C ARG A 535 -4.39 -25.99 2.24
N ALA A 536 -5.47 -26.23 1.50
CA ALA A 536 -6.71 -25.49 1.67
C ALA A 536 -7.26 -25.58 3.11
N ILE A 537 -7.29 -26.77 3.72
CA ILE A 537 -7.75 -26.97 5.11
C ILE A 537 -6.88 -26.25 6.13
N TRP A 538 -5.55 -26.32 5.97
CA TRP A 538 -4.64 -25.68 6.92
C TRP A 538 -4.73 -24.15 6.86
N SER A 539 -4.89 -23.57 5.67
CA SER A 539 -4.97 -22.12 5.45
C SER A 539 -6.37 -21.52 5.62
N TYR A 540 -7.44 -22.26 5.28
CA TYR A 540 -8.84 -21.79 5.23
C TYR A 540 -9.81 -22.79 5.90
N PRO A 541 -9.63 -23.13 7.19
CA PRO A 541 -10.47 -24.10 7.89
C PRO A 541 -11.96 -23.73 7.90
N ASP A 542 -12.28 -22.43 7.96
CA ASP A 542 -13.66 -21.95 8.07
C ASP A 542 -14.46 -22.21 6.78
N ASP A 543 -13.79 -22.20 5.63
CA ASP A 543 -14.37 -22.49 4.32
C ASP A 543 -14.56 -24.00 4.07
N PHE A 544 -14.00 -24.85 4.93
CA PHE A 544 -14.10 -26.30 4.79
C PHE A 544 -15.54 -26.80 4.89
N GLN A 545 -16.37 -26.22 5.76
CA GLN A 545 -17.74 -26.71 5.95
C GLN A 545 -18.61 -26.56 4.70
N ALA A 546 -18.46 -25.44 3.99
CA ALA A 546 -19.11 -25.24 2.70
C ALA A 546 -18.59 -26.22 1.66
N THR A 547 -17.27 -26.36 1.57
CA THR A 547 -16.61 -27.29 0.63
C THR A 547 -16.97 -28.74 0.90
N ARG A 548 -17.07 -29.16 2.17
CA ARG A 548 -17.44 -30.53 2.57
C ARG A 548 -18.82 -30.91 2.04
N LYS A 549 -19.79 -29.99 2.10
CA LYS A 549 -21.15 -30.23 1.57
C LYS A 549 -21.10 -30.47 0.06
N GLU A 550 -20.35 -29.65 -0.67
CA GLU A 550 -20.16 -29.81 -2.12
C GLU A 550 -19.43 -31.12 -2.45
N LEU A 551 -18.32 -31.40 -1.77
CA LEU A 551 -17.53 -32.61 -1.96
C LEU A 551 -18.32 -33.89 -1.65
N SER A 552 -19.17 -33.88 -0.62
CA SER A 552 -20.05 -35.00 -0.30
C SER A 552 -21.08 -35.26 -1.39
N ALA A 553 -21.68 -34.20 -1.96
CA ALA A 553 -22.59 -34.33 -3.09
C ALA A 553 -21.88 -34.83 -4.36
N LEU A 554 -20.64 -34.39 -4.60
CA LEU A 554 -19.81 -34.87 -5.72
C LEU A 554 -19.37 -36.33 -5.55
N ALA A 555 -19.01 -36.75 -4.34
CA ALA A 555 -18.67 -38.14 -4.03
C ALA A 555 -19.84 -39.10 -4.20
N GLN A 556 -21.08 -38.66 -3.95
CA GLN A 556 -22.27 -39.45 -4.24
C GLN A 556 -22.51 -39.64 -5.75
N LYS A 557 -22.22 -38.60 -6.55
CA LYS A 557 -22.44 -38.63 -8.01
C LYS A 557 -21.32 -39.38 -8.74
N ASN A 558 -20.07 -39.09 -8.40
CA ASN A 558 -18.86 -39.60 -9.06
C ASN A 558 -17.89 -40.16 -8.00
N PRO A 559 -18.19 -41.31 -7.39
CA PRO A 559 -17.41 -41.85 -6.26
C PRO A 559 -15.95 -42.14 -6.63
N GLU A 560 -15.68 -42.57 -7.86
CA GLU A 560 -14.34 -42.89 -8.37
C GLU A 560 -13.35 -41.71 -8.22
N ASN A 561 -13.84 -40.48 -8.39
CA ASN A 561 -13.00 -39.29 -8.34
C ASN A 561 -12.91 -38.66 -6.94
N PHE A 562 -13.94 -38.81 -6.10
CA PHE A 562 -14.09 -37.96 -4.91
C PHE A 562 -14.22 -38.70 -3.58
N ALA A 563 -14.54 -40.00 -3.56
CA ALA A 563 -14.74 -40.73 -2.31
C ALA A 563 -13.47 -40.75 -1.45
N ALA A 564 -12.32 -41.09 -2.05
CA ALA A 564 -11.02 -41.10 -1.38
C ALA A 564 -10.59 -39.69 -0.94
N LEU A 565 -10.89 -38.66 -1.73
CA LEU A 565 -10.59 -37.27 -1.36
C LEU A 565 -11.44 -36.81 -0.17
N LEU A 566 -12.71 -37.19 -0.12
CA LEU A 566 -13.61 -36.85 0.99
C LEU A 566 -13.12 -37.45 2.32
N GLU A 567 -12.77 -38.74 2.30
CA GLU A 567 -12.22 -39.43 3.47
C GLU A 567 -10.93 -38.76 3.96
N PHE A 568 -9.99 -38.50 3.04
CA PHE A 568 -8.77 -37.78 3.33
C PHE A 568 -9.02 -36.38 3.90
N ALA A 569 -9.97 -35.63 3.32
CA ALA A 569 -10.29 -34.28 3.74
C ALA A 569 -10.85 -34.23 5.16
N LEU A 570 -11.74 -35.17 5.52
CA LEU A 570 -12.28 -35.30 6.88
C LEU A 570 -11.16 -35.58 7.89
N GLN A 571 -10.30 -36.54 7.60
CA GLN A 571 -9.16 -36.88 8.45
C GLN A 571 -8.23 -35.66 8.65
N LYS A 572 -7.88 -34.95 7.58
CA LYS A 572 -7.01 -33.76 7.67
C LYS A 572 -7.64 -32.59 8.40
N TYR A 573 -8.95 -32.43 8.30
CA TYR A 573 -9.65 -31.43 9.09
C TYR A 573 -9.62 -31.78 10.58
N GLU A 574 -9.87 -33.04 10.95
CA GLU A 574 -9.76 -33.51 12.33
C GLU A 574 -8.35 -33.35 12.90
N GLU A 575 -7.30 -33.72 12.14
CA GLU A 575 -5.90 -33.49 12.51
C GLU A 575 -5.62 -32.03 12.85
N ARG A 576 -6.14 -31.10 12.02
CA ARG A 576 -5.98 -29.67 12.27
C ARG A 576 -6.72 -29.23 13.54
N GLN A 577 -7.95 -29.69 13.75
CA GLN A 577 -8.71 -29.35 14.97
C GLN A 577 -7.98 -29.86 16.22
N TYR A 578 -7.45 -31.07 16.19
CA TYR A 578 -6.62 -31.60 17.27
C TYR A 578 -5.39 -30.72 17.54
N ALA A 579 -4.68 -30.31 16.48
CA ALA A 579 -3.52 -29.40 16.61
C ALA A 579 -3.88 -28.01 17.18
N VAL A 580 -5.11 -27.54 16.98
CA VAL A 580 -5.62 -26.31 17.63
C VAL A 580 -5.83 -26.54 19.12
N HIS A 581 -6.44 -27.67 19.51
CA HIS A 581 -6.75 -27.99 20.90
C HIS A 581 -5.54 -28.40 21.74
N ALA A 582 -4.45 -28.86 21.11
CA ALA A 582 -3.22 -29.27 21.80
C ALA A 582 -2.29 -28.10 22.17
N ARG A 583 -2.59 -26.86 21.75
CA ARG A 583 -1.90 -25.63 22.18
C ARG A 583 -2.64 -24.99 23.33
#